data_AF-A0A259H334-F1
#
_entry.id   AF-A0A259H334-F1
#
_cell.length_a   1.000
_cell.length_b   1.000
_cell.length_c   1.000
_cell.angle_alpha   90.00
_cell.angle_beta   90.00
_cell.angle_gamma   90.00
#
_symmetry.space_group_name_H-M   'P 1'
#
loop_
_entity.id
_entity.type
_entity.pdbx_description
1 polymer ?
#
loop_
_entity_poly.entity_id
_entity_poly.type
_entity_poly.pdbx_seq_one_letter_code
_entity_poly.pdbx_strand_id
1 'polypeptide(L)'
;MQQVLAMLYLWLKAGHVIFVIFWMAGLFMLPRFFIYHQEAPEGSPENAVWVDREAKLMKIIMWPSLVVVWVLGLALAMEIGAFQQGWFHLKLAF
;
A
#
# COMPACT_ATOMS: atom_id res chain seq x y z
N MET A 1 -14.46 -21.31 -7.12
CA MET A 1 -13.82 -20.08 -6.63
C MET A 1 -14.55 -19.44 -5.47
N GLN A 2 -15.86 -19.12 -5.59
CA GLN A 2 -16.62 -18.45 -4.51
C GLN A 2 -16.53 -19.16 -3.15
N GLN A 3 -16.60 -20.50 -3.13
CA GLN A 3 -16.53 -21.30 -1.91
C GLN A 3 -15.18 -21.19 -1.18
N VAL A 4 -14.08 -21.07 -1.93
CA VAL A 4 -12.73 -20.90 -1.39
C VAL A 4 -12.58 -19.50 -0.78
N LEU A 5 -13.09 -18.47 -1.47
CA LEU A 5 -13.06 -17.09 -0.98
C LEU A 5 -13.88 -16.94 0.31
N ALA A 6 -15.05 -17.56 0.38
CA ALA A 6 -15.89 -17.55 1.59
C ALA A 6 -15.18 -18.20 2.79
N MET A 7 -14.53 -19.35 2.59
CA MET A 7 -13.76 -20.03 3.64
C MET A 7 -12.58 -19.18 4.14
N LEU A 8 -11.94 -18.45 3.22
CA LEU A 8 -10.77 -17.61 3.52
C LEU A 8 -11.13 -16.16 3.85
N TYR A 9 -12.41 -15.79 3.91
CA TYR A 9 -12.85 -14.39 4.00
C TYR A 9 -12.15 -13.62 5.13
N LEU A 10 -12.12 -14.19 6.34
CA LEU A 10 -11.48 -13.54 7.49
C LEU A 10 -9.96 -13.42 7.32
N TRP A 11 -9.32 -14.39 6.67
CA TRP A 11 -7.89 -14.34 6.36
C TRP A 11 -7.58 -13.30 5.28
N LEU A 12 -8.40 -13.21 4.23
CA LEU A 12 -8.28 -12.18 3.20
C LEU A 12 -8.47 -10.79 3.80
N LYS A 13 -9.48 -10.62 4.66
CA LYS A 13 -9.77 -9.36 5.37
C LYS A 13 -8.63 -8.97 6.32
N ALA A 14 -8.13 -9.92 7.12
CA ALA A 14 -7.00 -9.68 8.01
C ALA A 14 -5.76 -9.29 7.22
N GLY A 15 -5.41 -10.05 6.17
CA GLY A 15 -4.29 -9.74 5.28
C GLY A 15 -4.42 -8.34 4.67
N HIS A 16 -5.60 -8.00 4.11
CA HIS A 16 -5.84 -6.69 3.51
C HIS A 16 -5.57 -5.57 4.52
N VAL A 17 -6.13 -5.67 5.73
CA VAL A 17 -5.91 -4.66 6.78
C VAL A 17 -4.45 -4.56 7.19
N ILE A 18 -3.75 -5.69 7.39
CA ILE A 18 -2.32 -5.70 7.76
C ILE A 18 -1.48 -4.96 6.71
N PHE A 19 -1.68 -5.26 5.42
CA PHE A 19 -0.92 -4.60 4.36
C PHE A 19 -1.32 -3.13 4.17
N VAL A 20 -2.56 -2.74 4.47
CA VAL A 20 -2.95 -1.31 4.55
C VAL A 20 -2.15 -0.61 5.64
N ILE A 21 -1.96 -1.22 6.81
CA ILE A 21 -1.12 -0.63 7.88
C ILE A 21 0.34 -0.49 7.45
N PHE A 22 0.91 -1.47 6.75
CA PHE A 22 2.27 -1.34 6.21
C PHE A 22 2.39 -0.23 5.17
N TRP A 23 1.41 -0.09 4.29
CA TRP A 23 1.38 0.98 3.31
C TRP A 23 1.25 2.35 3.97
N MET A 24 0.37 2.47 4.98
CA MET A 24 0.22 3.70 5.77
C MET A 24 1.50 4.06 6.52
N ALA A 25 2.18 3.09 7.15
CA ALA A 25 3.47 3.33 7.79
C ALA A 25 4.51 3.88 6.78
N GLY A 26 4.55 3.34 5.56
CA GLY A 26 5.37 3.85 4.47
C GLY A 26 5.08 5.32 4.13
N LEU A 27 3.79 5.66 4.01
CA LEU A 27 3.36 7.03 3.72
C LEU A 27 3.67 8.02 4.86
N PHE A 28 3.63 7.60 6.11
CA PHE A 28 4.04 8.45 7.24
C PHE A 28 5.56 8.65 7.34
N MET A 29 6.36 7.71 6.83
CA MET A 29 7.82 7.85 6.78
C MET A 29 8.29 8.78 5.64
N LEU A 30 7.54 8.83 4.54
CA LEU A 30 7.93 9.58 3.32
C LEU A 30 8.20 11.07 3.58
N PRO A 31 7.30 11.86 4.23
CA PRO A 31 7.53 13.28 4.47
C PRO A 31 8.79 13.53 5.28
N ARG A 32 9.07 12.67 6.27
CA ARG A 32 10.26 12.77 7.10
C ARG A 32 11.54 12.52 6.31
N PHE A 33 11.52 11.56 5.37
CA PHE A 33 12.67 11.29 4.52
C PHE A 33 12.94 12.49 3.59
N PHE A 34 11.90 13.06 3.00
CA PHE A 34 12.04 14.23 2.14
C PHE A 34 12.56 15.46 2.88
N ILE A 35 12.15 15.67 4.13
CA ILE A 35 12.70 16.75 4.98
C ILE A 35 14.22 16.57 5.14
N TYR A 36 14.68 15.37 5.50
CA TYR A 36 16.12 15.16 5.68
C TYR A 36 16.90 15.17 4.37
N HIS A 37 16.30 14.73 3.27
CA HIS A 37 16.93 14.81 1.96
C HIS A 37 17.10 16.27 1.52
N GLN A 38 16.12 17.14 1.78
CA GLN A 38 16.23 18.57 1.43
C GLN A 38 17.41 19.27 2.11
N GLU A 39 17.79 18.79 3.30
CA GLU A 39 18.89 19.37 4.10
C GLU A 39 20.27 18.97 3.54
N ALA A 40 20.33 17.90 2.73
CA ALA A 40 21.56 17.41 2.14
C ALA A 40 21.93 18.23 0.88
N PRO A 41 23.12 18.86 0.82
CA PRO A 41 23.56 19.62 -0.35
C PRO A 41 23.59 18.77 -1.63
N GLU A 42 23.24 19.37 -2.76
CA GLU A 42 23.33 18.72 -4.06
C GLU A 42 24.77 18.24 -4.33
N GLY A 43 24.90 16.99 -4.80
CA GLY A 43 26.20 16.36 -5.07
C GLY A 43 26.97 15.88 -3.84
N SER A 44 26.44 16.06 -2.62
CA SER A 44 27.04 15.49 -1.42
C SER A 44 26.89 13.96 -1.37
N PRO A 45 27.81 13.23 -0.71
CA PRO A 45 27.63 11.80 -0.45
C PRO A 45 26.35 11.48 0.31
N GLU A 46 25.88 12.39 1.17
CA GLU A 46 24.66 12.24 1.95
C GLU A 46 23.41 12.26 1.06
N ASN A 47 23.37 13.13 0.04
CA ASN A 47 22.28 13.18 -0.93
C ASN A 47 22.08 11.82 -1.62
N ALA A 48 23.16 11.18 -2.07
CA ALA A 48 23.11 9.85 -2.68
C ALA A 48 22.57 8.77 -1.73
N VAL A 49 22.87 8.89 -0.42
CA VAL A 49 22.34 7.98 0.61
C VAL A 49 20.84 8.16 0.81
N TRP A 50 20.33 9.40 0.78
CA TRP A 50 18.90 9.67 0.90
C TRP A 50 18.12 9.16 -0.30
N VAL A 51 18.63 9.37 -1.52
CA VAL A 51 18.05 8.80 -2.75
C VAL A 51 17.93 7.27 -2.65
N ASP A 52 18.97 6.57 -2.18
CA ASP A 52 18.93 5.12 -1.98
C ASP A 52 17.91 4.70 -0.91
N ARG A 53 17.82 5.43 0.21
CA ARG A 53 16.84 5.15 1.29
C ARG A 53 15.40 5.31 0.82
N GLU A 54 15.11 6.36 0.07
CA GLU A 54 13.79 6.61 -0.53
C GLU A 54 13.43 5.51 -1.54
N ALA A 55 14.37 5.15 -2.41
CA ALA A 55 14.18 4.08 -3.38
C ALA A 55 13.91 2.73 -2.69
N LYS A 56 14.63 2.43 -1.60
CA LYS A 56 14.41 1.22 -0.79
C LYS A 56 13.05 1.22 -0.11
N LEU A 57 12.66 2.34 0.53
CA LEU A 57 11.34 2.48 1.14
C LEU A 57 10.23 2.21 0.12
N MET A 58 10.36 2.81 -1.08
CA MET A 58 9.40 2.62 -2.15
C MET A 58 9.38 1.17 -2.65
N LYS A 59 10.54 0.59 -2.96
CA LYS A 59 10.66 -0.74 -3.58
C LYS A 59 10.35 -1.90 -2.63
N ILE A 60 10.69 -1.76 -1.35
CA ILE A 60 10.62 -2.85 -0.37
C ILE A 60 9.30 -2.82 0.42
N ILE A 61 8.80 -1.63 0.76
CA ILE A 61 7.62 -1.49 1.62
C ILE A 61 6.42 -1.02 0.81
N MET A 62 6.51 0.16 0.20
CA MET A 62 5.35 0.83 -0.40
C MET A 62 4.77 0.06 -1.59
N TRP A 63 5.59 -0.27 -2.59
CA TRP A 63 5.13 -0.95 -3.80
C TRP A 63 4.57 -2.34 -3.51
N PRO A 64 5.27 -3.22 -2.77
CA PRO A 64 4.74 -4.55 -2.46
C PRO A 64 3.47 -4.49 -1.62
N SER A 65 3.41 -3.62 -0.59
CA SER A 65 2.20 -3.48 0.23
C SER A 65 1.01 -2.98 -0.59
N LEU A 66 1.21 -1.97 -1.44
CA LEU A 66 0.15 -1.46 -2.30
C LEU A 66 -0.42 -2.54 -3.23
N VAL A 67 0.46 -3.33 -3.87
CA VAL A 67 0.04 -4.43 -4.75
C VAL A 67 -0.78 -5.46 -3.97
N VAL A 68 -0.33 -5.87 -2.79
CA VAL A 68 -1.04 -6.87 -1.97
C VAL A 68 -2.38 -6.31 -1.46
N VAL A 69 -2.44 -5.05 -1.04
CA VAL A 69 -3.67 -4.36 -0.64
C VAL A 69 -4.70 -4.42 -1.77
N TRP A 70 -4.31 -4.06 -3.00
CA TRP A 70 -5.21 -4.08 -4.15
C TRP A 70 -5.69 -5.48 -4.50
N VAL A 71 -4.79 -6.46 -4.56
CA VAL A 71 -5.15 -7.86 -4.88
C VAL A 71 -6.14 -8.41 -3.84
N LEU A 72 -5.86 -8.25 -2.54
CA LEU A 72 -6.75 -8.71 -1.48
C LEU A 72 -8.06 -7.93 -1.44
N GLY A 73 -8.02 -6.62 -1.68
CA GLY A 73 -9.21 -5.76 -1.72
C GLY A 73 -10.17 -6.13 -2.84
N LEU A 74 -9.64 -6.40 -4.04
CA LEU A 74 -10.44 -6.85 -5.18
C LEU A 74 -11.02 -8.26 -4.95
N ALA A 75 -10.24 -9.18 -4.36
CA ALA A 75 -10.74 -10.51 -4.00
C ALA A 75 -11.91 -10.43 -3.00
N LEU A 76 -11.81 -9.56 -1.99
CA LEU A 76 -12.90 -9.28 -1.05
C LEU A 76 -14.11 -8.65 -1.74
N ALA A 77 -13.90 -7.71 -2.66
CA ALA A 77 -14.98 -7.08 -3.41
C ALA A 77 -15.76 -8.07 -4.28
N MET A 78 -15.08 -9.07 -4.86
CA MET A 78 -15.73 -10.16 -5.61
C MET A 78 -16.53 -11.08 -4.68
N GLU A 79 -16.03 -11.37 -3.48
CA GLU A 79 -16.69 -12.25 -2.52
C GLU A 79 -18.02 -11.65 -2.01
N ILE A 80 -18.02 -10.37 -1.63
CA ILE A 80 -19.22 -9.69 -1.10
C ILE A 80 -20.17 -9.18 -2.19
N GLY A 81 -19.84 -9.35 -3.47
CA GLY A 81 -20.60 -8.75 -4.57
C GLY A 81 -20.63 -7.22 -4.51
N ALA A 82 -19.50 -6.59 -4.21
CA ALA A 82 -19.41 -5.14 -4.07
C ALA A 82 -19.53 -4.41 -5.41
N PHE A 83 -19.20 -5.06 -6.53
CA PHE A 83 -19.33 -4.48 -7.87
C PHE A 83 -20.77 -4.20 -8.30
N GLN A 84 -21.76 -4.72 -7.56
CA GLN A 84 -23.18 -4.42 -7.76
C GLN A 84 -23.65 -3.29 -6.82
N GLN A 85 -22.78 -2.78 -5.94
CA GLN A 85 -23.11 -1.83 -4.90
C GLN A 85 -22.58 -0.44 -5.27
N GLY A 86 -23.46 0.56 -5.32
CA GLY A 86 -23.12 1.91 -5.76
C GLY A 86 -21.95 2.57 -4.99
N TRP A 87 -21.82 2.27 -3.69
CA TRP A 87 -20.73 2.82 -2.86
C TRP A 87 -19.35 2.36 -3.33
N PHE A 88 -19.23 1.16 -3.90
CA PHE A 88 -17.95 0.62 -4.34
C PHE A 88 -17.45 1.37 -5.58
N HIS A 89 -18.35 1.71 -6.50
CA HIS A 89 -18.02 2.55 -7.66
C HIS A 89 -17.60 3.96 -7.24
N LEU A 90 -18.30 4.57 -6.28
CA LEU A 90 -17.90 5.88 -5.73
C LEU A 90 -16.50 5.85 -5.13
N LYS A 91 -16.15 4.78 -4.40
CA LYS A 91 -14.83 4.60 -3.80
C LYS A 91 -13.69 4.43 -4.81
N LEU A 92 -13.99 4.02 -6.04
CA LEU A 92 -12.97 3.90 -7.11
C LEU A 92 -12.86 5.18 -7.95
N ALA A 93 -13.88 6.02 -7.93
CA ALA A 93 -13.92 7.27 -8.68
C ALA A 93 -13.28 8.46 -7.94
N PHE A 94 -13.20 8.39 -6.60
CA PHE A 94 -12.69 9.42 -5.70
C PHE A 94 -11.77 8.82 -4.64
#